data_AF-A0A834X299-F1
#
_entry.id   AF-A0A834X299-F1
#
_cell.length_a   1.000
_cell.length_b   1.000
_cell.length_c   1.000
_cell.angle_alpha   90.00
_cell.angle_beta   90.00
_cell.angle_gamma   90.00
#
_symmetry.space_group_name_H-M   'P 1'
#
loop_
_entity.id
_entity.type
_entity.pdbx_description
1 polymer ?
#
loop_
_entity_poly.entity_id
_entity_poly.type
_entity_poly.pdbx_seq_one_letter_code
_entity_poly.pdbx_strand_id
1 'polypeptide(L)'
;MLGYWKASKDAPNKVMFLKYEDLKANINLELKRMAQFLDCPFTQEEESGGVIDSIVELCSFGKMKELEPTNDKFKAGKKPSK
;
A
#
# COMPACT_ATOMS: atom_id res chain seq x y z
N MET A 1 1.40 2.62 -17.64
CA MET A 1 1.98 1.67 -16.65
C MET A 1 3.43 1.28 -16.92
N LEU A 2 3.86 1.09 -18.17
CA LEU A 2 5.24 0.67 -18.48
C LEU A 2 6.33 1.64 -17.98
N GLY A 3 6.03 2.94 -17.88
CA GLY A 3 6.98 3.95 -17.40
C GLY A 3 7.50 3.67 -15.98
N TYR A 4 6.61 3.40 -15.03
CA TYR A 4 7.01 3.10 -13.64
C TYR A 4 7.67 1.73 -13.50
N TRP A 5 7.26 0.75 -14.30
CA TRP A 5 7.94 -0.53 -14.33
C TRP A 5 9.38 -0.39 -14.83
N LYS A 6 9.60 0.40 -15.90
CA LYS A 6 10.94 0.72 -16.37
C LYS A 6 11.73 1.50 -15.30
N ALA A 7 11.12 2.53 -14.70
CA ALA A 7 11.76 3.31 -13.65
C ALA A 7 12.15 2.47 -12.42
N SER A 8 11.35 1.45 -12.06
CA SER A 8 11.69 0.53 -10.96
C SER A 8 12.90 -0.36 -11.26
N LYS A 9 13.19 -0.61 -12.54
CA LYS A 9 14.39 -1.33 -12.97
C LYS A 9 15.60 -0.41 -13.03
N ASP A 10 15.40 0.81 -13.51
CA ASP A 10 16.47 1.80 -13.69
C ASP A 10 16.91 2.41 -12.34
N ALA A 11 16.00 2.53 -11.37
CA ALA A 11 16.25 3.11 -10.05
C ALA A 11 15.51 2.34 -8.93
N PRO A 12 15.94 1.12 -8.58
CA PRO A 12 15.24 0.23 -7.66
C PRO A 12 15.16 0.74 -6.22
N ASN A 13 16.03 1.67 -5.83
CA ASN A 13 16.00 2.32 -4.50
C ASN A 13 15.13 3.58 -4.47
N LYS A 14 14.56 4.00 -5.61
CA LYS A 14 13.70 5.18 -5.73
C LYS A 14 12.28 4.85 -6.15
N VAL A 15 12.10 3.78 -6.93
CA VAL A 15 10.80 3.36 -7.44
C VAL A 15 10.61 1.87 -7.18
N MET A 16 9.65 1.54 -6.33
CA MET A 16 9.19 0.17 -6.15
C MET A 16 7.98 -0.09 -7.04
N PHE A 17 8.01 -1.21 -7.78
CA PHE A 17 6.86 -1.68 -8.54
C PHE A 17 6.25 -2.91 -7.86
N LEU A 18 4.99 -2.77 -7.46
CA LEU A 18 4.19 -3.80 -6.79
C LEU A 18 3.10 -4.30 -7.74
N LYS A 19 2.91 -5.62 -7.82
CA LYS A 19 1.77 -6.20 -8.54
C LYS A 19 0.70 -6.64 -7.56
N TYR A 20 -0.55 -6.40 -7.92
CA TYR A 20 -1.70 -6.80 -7.10
C TYR A 20 -1.79 -8.31 -6.89
N GLU A 21 -1.53 -9.10 -7.93
CA GLU A 21 -1.55 -10.57 -7.83
C GLU A 21 -0.46 -11.09 -6.89
N ASP A 22 0.74 -10.49 -6.93
CA ASP A 22 1.85 -10.86 -6.04
C ASP A 22 1.51 -10.51 -4.57
N LEU A 23 0.93 -9.33 -4.34
CA LEU A 23 0.46 -8.89 -3.02
C LEU A 23 -0.62 -9.81 -2.46
N LYS A 24 -1.56 -10.26 -3.30
CA LYS A 24 -2.63 -11.17 -2.90
C LYS A 24 -2.13 -12.59 -2.65
N ALA A 25 -1.11 -13.03 -3.39
CA ALA A 25 -0.52 -14.36 -3.23
C ALA A 25 0.27 -14.48 -1.92
N ASN A 26 1.06 -13.46 -1.55
CA ASN A 26 1.79 -13.45 -0.29
C ASN A 26 2.01 -12.02 0.25
N ILE A 27 1.03 -11.54 1.02
CA ILE A 27 1.05 -10.18 1.57
C ILE A 27 2.19 -9.95 2.57
N ASN A 28 2.55 -10.97 3.35
CA ASN A 28 3.62 -10.88 4.34
C ASN A 28 4.98 -10.64 3.67
N LEU A 29 5.26 -11.36 2.58
CA LEU A 29 6.52 -11.20 1.84
C LEU A 29 6.59 -9.82 1.17
N GLU A 30 5.51 -9.37 0.53
CA GLU A 30 5.50 -8.05 -0.11
C GLU A 30 5.56 -6.90 0.91
N LEU A 31 4.94 -7.03 2.10
CA LEU A 31 5.07 -6.02 3.17
C LEU A 31 6.50 -5.90 3.69
N LYS A 32 7.20 -7.02 3.91
CA LYS A 32 8.61 -7.00 4.30
C LYS A 32 9.48 -6.34 3.23
N ARG A 33 9.22 -6.62 1.96
CA ARG A 33 9.90 -5.99 0.83
C ARG A 33 9.62 -4.48 0.76
N MET A 34 8.38 -4.05 1.02
CA MET A 34 8.02 -2.64 1.09
C MET A 34 8.72 -1.93 2.25
N ALA A 35 8.75 -2.55 3.42
CA ALA A 35 9.43 -2.05 4.61
C ALA A 35 10.93 -1.86 4.37
N GLN A 36 11.59 -2.84 3.72
CA GLN A 36 12.99 -2.73 3.29
C GLN A 36 13.21 -1.58 2.29
N PHE A 37 12.32 -1.42 1.31
CA PHE A 37 12.42 -0.33 0.33
C PHE A 37 12.28 1.06 0.96
N LEU A 38 11.53 1.17 2.06
CA LEU A 38 11.35 2.40 2.83
C LEU A 38 12.45 2.64 3.88
N ASP A 39 13.51 1.81 3.90
CA ASP A 39 14.56 1.81 4.93
C ASP A 39 14.03 1.63 6.37
N CYS A 40 12.88 0.95 6.50
CA CYS A 40 12.22 0.63 7.76
C CYS A 40 11.93 -0.88 7.88
N PRO A 41 12.93 -1.77 7.78
CA PRO A 41 12.70 -3.21 7.85
C PRO A 41 12.11 -3.63 9.20
N PHE A 42 11.23 -4.63 9.19
CA PHE A 42 10.71 -5.21 10.42
C PHE A 42 11.81 -5.93 11.20
N THR A 43 11.77 -5.78 12.52
CA THR A 43 12.59 -6.53 13.48
C THR A 43 12.00 -7.90 13.75
N GLN A 44 12.81 -8.83 14.28
CA GLN A 44 12.34 -10.16 14.63
C GLN A 44 11.25 -10.13 15.70
N GLU A 45 11.34 -9.18 16.63
CA GLU A 45 10.35 -8.93 17.67
C GLU A 45 9.02 -8.46 17.09
N GLU A 46 9.03 -7.56 16.10
CA GLU A 46 7.81 -7.11 15.42
C GLU A 46 7.17 -8.22 14.58
N GLU A 47 7.99 -9.03 13.91
CA GLU A 47 7.50 -10.17 13.14
C GLU A 47 6.85 -11.23 14.03
N SER A 48 7.54 -11.62 15.11
CA SER A 48 7.01 -12.59 16.08
C SER A 48 5.84 -12.03 16.90
N GLY A 49 5.78 -10.71 17.07
CA GLY A 49 4.68 -9.99 17.71
C GLY A 49 3.45 -9.79 16.83
N GLY A 50 3.45 -10.26 15.57
CA GLY A 50 2.28 -10.17 14.69
C GLY A 50 1.99 -8.75 14.19
N VAL A 51 2.99 -7.87 14.16
CA VAL A 51 2.83 -6.48 13.68
C VAL A 51 2.41 -6.47 12.21
N ILE A 52 2.97 -7.37 11.39
CA ILE A 52 2.62 -7.48 9.97
C ILE A 52 1.14 -7.86 9.80
N ASP A 53 0.66 -8.85 10.55
CA ASP A 53 -0.74 -9.27 10.51
C ASP A 53 -1.67 -8.14 10.97
N SER A 54 -1.25 -7.37 11.98
CA SER A 54 -1.99 -6.20 12.47
C SER A 54 -2.13 -5.12 11.40
N ILE A 55 -1.06 -4.86 10.62
CA ILE A 55 -1.09 -3.92 9.49
C ILE A 55 -2.05 -4.43 8.40
N VAL A 56 -1.98 -5.73 8.07
CA VAL A 56 -2.86 -6.35 7.08
C VAL A 56 -4.33 -6.23 7.49
N GLU A 57 -4.65 -6.49 8.76
CA GLU A 57 -6.01 -6.36 9.27
C GLU A 57 -6.49 -4.90 9.17
N LEU A 58 -5.71 -3.96 9.69
CA LEU A 58 -6.03 -2.52 9.69
C LEU A 58 -6.22 -1.98 8.27
N CYS A 59 -5.40 -2.44 7.32
CA CYS A 59 -5.40 -2.02 5.92
C CYS A 59 -6.24 -2.95 5.02
N SER A 60 -7.04 -3.83 5.60
CA SER A 60 -7.92 -4.70 4.81
C SER A 60 -9.04 -3.89 4.16
N PHE A 61 -9.54 -4.37 3.01
CA PHE A 61 -10.68 -3.74 2.34
C PHE A 61 -11.92 -3.61 3.23
N GLY A 62 -12.12 -4.53 4.18
CA GLY A 62 -13.21 -4.44 5.15
C GLY A 62 -13.03 -3.24 6.09
N LYS A 63 -11.88 -3.19 6.77
CA LYS A 63 -11.56 -2.09 7.70
C LYS A 63 -11.49 -0.73 7.01
N MET A 64 -10.88 -0.64 5.83
CA MET A 64 -10.82 0.62 5.07
C MET A 64 -12.19 1.12 4.60
N LYS A 65 -13.21 0.26 4.44
CA LYS A 65 -14.58 0.66 4.10
C LYS A 65 -15.37 1.15 5.31
N GLU A 66 -15.06 0.63 6.49
CA GLU A 66 -15.67 1.03 7.77
C GLU A 66 -15.19 2.42 8.21
N LEU A 67 -13.92 2.76 7.89
CA LEU A 67 -13.41 4.11 8.00
C LEU A 67 -14.08 4.97 6.91
N GLU A 68 -14.92 5.94 7.28
CA GLU A 68 -15.62 6.84 6.35
C GLU A 68 -14.72 7.28 5.17
N PRO A 69 -15.26 7.39 3.94
CA PRO A 69 -14.45 7.70 2.77
C PRO A 69 -13.76 9.04 2.98
N THR A 70 -12.43 9.03 3.04
CA THR A 70 -11.60 10.25 2.97
C THR A 70 -11.87 11.06 1.67
N ASN A 71 -12.63 10.48 0.72
CA ASN A 71 -12.98 11.05 -0.57
C ASN A 71 -14.15 12.04 -0.56
N ASP A 72 -14.95 12.14 0.51
CA ASP A 72 -16.12 13.07 0.53
C ASP A 72 -15.74 14.56 0.63
N LYS A 73 -14.45 14.90 0.73
CA LYS A 73 -13.98 16.30 0.75
C LYS A 73 -13.54 16.87 -0.61
N PHE A 74 -13.43 16.07 -1.67
CA PHE A 74 -13.32 16.62 -3.03
C PHE A 74 -14.72 16.86 -3.59
N LYS A 75 -15.30 17.98 -3.17
CA LYS A 75 -16.65 18.42 -3.53
C LYS A 75 -16.90 18.30 -5.04
N ALA A 76 -18.00 17.64 -5.36
CA ALA A 76 -18.77 17.83 -6.57
C ALA A 76 -18.73 19.29 -7.02
N GLY A 77 -18.23 19.54 -8.22
CA GLY A 77 -18.45 20.80 -8.91
C GLY A 77 -19.95 21.01 -9.02
N LYS A 78 -20.50 21.98 -8.27
CA LYS A 78 -21.83 22.52 -8.55
C LYS A 78 -21.79 23.04 -9.98
N LYS A 79 -22.47 22.36 -10.92
CA LYS A 79 -22.84 22.99 -12.19
C LYS A 79 -23.81 24.13 -11.85
N PRO A 80 -23.56 25.37 -12.30
CA PRO A 80 -24.51 26.45 -12.09
C PRO A 80 -25.76 26.16 -12.91
N SER A 81 -26.91 26.24 -12.25
CA SER A 81 -28.23 26.19 -12.86
C SER A 81 -28.37 27.32 -13.89
N LYS A 82 -28.86 26.98 -15.08
CA LYS A 82 -29.50 27.91 -15.99
C LYS A 82 -30.83 27.32 -16.40
#